data_AF-A0A9X3LDV8-F1
#
_entry.id   AF-A0A9X3LDV8-F1
#
_cell.length_a   1.000
_cell.length_b   1.000
_cell.length_c   1.000
_cell.angle_alpha   90.00
_cell.angle_beta   90.00
_cell.angle_gamma   90.00
#
_symmetry.space_group_name_H-M   'P 1'
#
loop_
_entity.id
_entity.type
_entity.pdbx_description
1 polymer ?
#
loop_
_entity_poly.entity_id
_entity_poly.type
_entity_poly.pdbx_seq_one_letter_code
_entity_poly.pdbx_strand_id
1 'polypeptide(L)'
;MGLLILWMTVPSLKYVITKDFDVVNGKCTIEISSSGRSSNSIFNMLQTDEQFNFNEIPELDAYGKSIPYYCEVTVTKDRMWAIDYKIYDLKTGKFMDSHTGK
;
A
#
# COMPACT_ATOMS: atom_id res chain seq x y z
N MET A 1 2.88 50.53 9.98
CA MET A 1 3.85 49.75 9.18
C MET A 1 4.40 48.67 10.08
N GLY A 2 3.79 47.47 10.11
CA GLY A 2 4.19 46.30 9.32
C GLY A 2 5.26 45.52 10.14
N LEU A 3 5.19 44.23 10.42
CA LEU A 3 4.72 43.10 9.63
C LEU A 3 4.57 41.92 10.62
N LEU A 4 3.35 41.45 10.89
CA LEU A 4 3.15 40.18 11.62
C LEU A 4 3.34 39.05 10.60
N ILE A 5 4.55 38.51 10.52
CA ILE A 5 4.79 37.27 9.77
C ILE A 5 4.22 36.14 10.61
N LEU A 6 2.96 35.78 10.33
CA LEU A 6 2.42 34.47 10.69
C LEU A 6 3.25 33.44 9.94
N TRP A 7 4.21 32.82 10.63
CA TRP A 7 4.68 31.49 10.28
C TRP A 7 3.49 30.53 10.39
N MET A 8 2.70 30.46 9.33
CA MET A 8 1.92 29.27 9.07
C MET A 8 2.94 28.16 8.81
N THR A 9 3.20 27.35 9.81
CA THR A 9 3.72 26.01 9.59
C THR A 9 2.68 25.31 8.73
N VAL A 10 2.88 25.33 7.41
CA VAL A 10 2.09 24.54 6.49
C VAL A 10 2.22 23.11 7.00
N PRO A 11 1.15 22.47 7.51
CA PRO A 11 1.24 21.07 7.85
C PRO A 11 1.52 20.38 6.53
N SER A 12 2.70 19.76 6.40
CA SER A 12 3.09 19.05 5.19
C SER A 12 1.92 18.17 4.78
N LEU A 13 1.57 18.22 3.50
CA LEU A 13 0.40 17.65 2.84
C LEU A 13 0.23 16.11 2.97
N LYS A 14 0.93 15.47 3.91
CA LYS A 14 1.05 14.02 4.05
C LYS A 14 0.33 13.41 5.26
N TYR A 15 -0.29 14.23 6.12
CA TYR A 15 -0.72 13.78 7.46
C TYR A 15 -2.15 14.12 7.87
N VAL A 16 -3.01 14.51 6.93
CA VAL A 16 -4.42 14.75 7.21
C VAL A 16 -5.23 13.96 6.19
N ILE A 17 -6.25 13.23 6.68
CA ILE A 17 -7.05 12.17 6.04
C ILE A 17 -6.40 10.81 6.39
N THR A 18 -6.69 10.13 7.50
CA THR A 18 -7.99 9.80 8.12
C THR A 18 -7.70 9.16 9.49
N LYS A 19 -8.45 9.47 10.56
CA LYS A 19 -8.12 9.01 11.94
C LYS A 19 -8.16 7.49 12.16
N ASP A 20 -8.70 6.73 11.20
CA ASP A 20 -9.07 5.32 11.36
C ASP A 20 -8.25 4.37 10.48
N PHE A 21 -7.27 4.88 9.73
CA PHE A 21 -6.44 4.07 8.82
C PHE A 21 -4.94 4.28 9.07
N ASP A 22 -4.15 3.24 8.82
CA ASP A 22 -2.68 3.21 8.87
C ASP A 22 -2.14 2.75 7.50
N VAL A 23 -0.86 3.05 7.21
CA VAL A 23 -0.22 2.64 5.95
C VAL A 23 1.00 1.79 6.25
N VAL A 24 0.94 0.52 5.87
CA VAL A 24 2.07 -0.41 5.93
C VAL A 24 2.81 -0.35 4.60
N ASN A 25 4.06 0.09 4.62
CA ASN A 25 4.87 0.23 3.41
C ASN A 25 6.21 -0.49 3.54
N GLY A 26 6.76 -0.92 2.41
CA GLY A 26 8.05 -1.59 2.37
C GLY A 26 8.16 -2.61 1.25
N LYS A 27 9.20 -3.44 1.31
CA LYS A 27 9.37 -4.55 0.37
C LYS A 27 8.29 -5.61 0.59
N CYS A 28 7.72 -6.09 -0.50
CA CYS A 28 6.66 -7.10 -0.48
C CYS A 28 6.87 -8.12 -1.59
N THR A 29 6.27 -9.30 -1.46
CA THR A 29 6.07 -10.26 -2.56
C THR A 29 4.60 -10.56 -2.70
N ILE A 30 4.12 -10.63 -3.94
CA ILE A 30 2.69 -10.84 -4.23
C ILE A 30 2.52 -12.28 -4.73
N GLU A 31 1.64 -13.03 -4.10
CA GLU A 31 1.27 -14.40 -4.50
C GLU A 31 -0.18 -14.42 -4.97
N ILE A 32 -0.48 -15.21 -6.00
CA ILE A 32 -1.85 -15.42 -6.46
C ILE A 32 -2.35 -16.75 -5.90
N SER A 33 -3.43 -16.66 -5.13
CA SER A 33 -4.17 -17.83 -4.64
C SER A 33 -5.44 -17.97 -5.46
N SER A 34 -5.61 -19.12 -6.10
CA SER A 34 -6.84 -19.45 -6.83
C SER A 34 -7.57 -20.56 -6.08
N SER A 35 -8.80 -20.30 -5.66
CA SER A 35 -9.68 -21.30 -5.06
C SER A 35 -11.00 -21.37 -5.84
N GLY A 36 -11.18 -22.46 -6.57
CA GLY A 36 -12.37 -22.67 -7.41
C GLY A 36 -12.50 -21.64 -8.53
N ARG A 37 -13.53 -20.77 -8.45
CA ARG A 37 -13.80 -19.70 -9.44
C ARG A 37 -13.29 -18.32 -9.01
N SER A 38 -12.71 -18.19 -7.82
CA SER A 38 -12.16 -16.92 -7.32
C SER A 38 -10.65 -16.96 -7.32
N SER A 39 -10.03 -15.82 -7.61
CA SER A 39 -8.60 -15.63 -7.45
C SER A 39 -8.36 -14.37 -6.62
N ASN A 40 -7.44 -14.49 -5.68
CA ASN A 40 -7.08 -13.44 -4.74
C ASN A 40 -5.57 -13.25 -4.77
N SER A 41 -5.13 -12.02 -4.54
CA SER A 41 -3.73 -11.69 -4.34
C SER A 41 -3.40 -11.60 -2.85
N ILE A 42 -2.23 -12.11 -2.49
CA ILE A 42 -1.69 -12.09 -1.12
C ILE A 42 -0.40 -11.30 -1.15
N PHE A 43 -0.40 -10.17 -0.45
CA PHE A 43 0.74 -9.28 -0.29
C PHE A 43 1.48 -9.69 0.98
N ASN A 44 2.68 -10.20 0.84
CA ASN A 44 3.54 -10.58 1.96
C ASN A 44 4.54 -9.46 2.23
N MET A 45 4.38 -8.70 3.31
CA MET A 45 5.27 -7.61 3.69
C MET A 45 6.54 -8.16 4.35
N LEU A 46 7.68 -8.06 3.67
CA LEU A 46 8.93 -8.68 4.11
C LEU A 46 9.54 -8.05 5.37
N GLN A 47 9.16 -6.81 5.68
CA GLN A 47 9.72 -6.07 6.81
C GLN A 47 8.95 -6.28 8.11
N THR A 48 7.62 -6.48 8.00
CA THR A 48 6.74 -6.62 9.16
C THR A 48 6.19 -8.04 9.32
N ASP A 49 6.44 -8.92 8.35
CA ASP A 49 5.87 -10.28 8.26
C ASP A 49 4.32 -10.27 8.20
N GLU A 50 3.73 -9.12 7.88
CA GLU A 50 2.28 -8.96 7.73
C GLU A 50 1.82 -9.44 6.36
N GLN A 51 0.63 -10.04 6.32
CA GLN A 51 0.00 -10.51 5.09
C GLN A 51 -1.34 -9.83 4.87
N PHE A 52 -1.56 -9.33 3.66
CA PHE A 52 -2.79 -8.66 3.27
C PHE A 52 -3.40 -9.35 2.04
N ASN A 53 -4.70 -9.63 2.09
CA ASN A 53 -5.41 -10.35 1.03
C ASN A 53 -6.35 -9.38 0.30
N PHE A 54 -6.29 -9.39 -1.03
CA PHE A 54 -7.18 -8.65 -1.90
C PHE A 54 -7.90 -9.59 -2.85
N ASN A 55 -9.18 -9.33 -3.10
CA ASN A 55 -9.99 -10.09 -4.06
C ASN A 55 -9.70 -9.70 -5.51
N GLU A 56 -8.80 -8.75 -5.74
CA GLU A 56 -8.32 -8.35 -7.05
C GLU A 56 -6.92 -8.89 -7.27
N ILE A 57 -6.59 -9.22 -8.52
CA ILE A 57 -5.24 -9.55 -8.95
C ILE A 57 -4.65 -8.28 -9.58
N PRO A 58 -3.57 -7.72 -9.02
CA PRO A 58 -2.87 -6.59 -9.62
C PRO A 58 -2.43 -6.90 -11.06
N GLU A 59 -2.29 -5.92 -11.94
CA GLU A 59 -1.77 -6.12 -13.30
C GLU A 59 -0.23 -6.01 -13.33
N LEU A 60 0.46 -7.11 -12.97
CA LEU A 60 1.93 -7.19 -12.95
C LEU A 60 2.49 -8.21 -13.94
N ASP A 61 3.74 -7.99 -14.36
CA ASP A 61 4.47 -8.90 -15.26
C ASP A 61 4.80 -10.26 -14.61
N ALA A 62 4.92 -10.31 -13.27
CA ALA A 62 5.28 -11.52 -12.53
C ALA A 62 4.81 -11.52 -11.06
N TYR A 63 4.59 -12.71 -10.52
CA TYR A 63 4.22 -12.96 -9.12
C TYR A 63 5.12 -14.02 -8.49
N GLY A 64 5.08 -14.11 -7.16
CA GLY A 64 5.72 -15.17 -6.37
C GLY A 64 6.77 -14.65 -5.40
N LYS A 65 7.17 -15.51 -4.46
CA LYS A 65 8.09 -15.20 -3.35
C LYS A 65 9.48 -14.70 -3.76
N SER A 66 9.88 -14.93 -5.02
CA SER A 66 11.18 -14.50 -5.55
C SER A 66 11.13 -13.17 -6.31
N ILE A 67 9.95 -12.54 -6.43
CA ILE A 67 9.73 -11.30 -7.19
C ILE A 67 9.33 -10.18 -6.21
N PRO A 68 10.30 -9.43 -5.67
CA PRO A 68 10.00 -8.39 -4.70
C PRO A 68 9.62 -7.06 -5.36
N TYR A 69 8.60 -6.43 -4.82
CA TYR A 69 8.15 -5.08 -5.16
C TYR A 69 8.27 -4.14 -3.97
N TYR A 70 8.01 -2.86 -4.17
CA TYR A 70 7.69 -1.95 -3.08
C TYR A 70 6.18 -1.76 -3.02
N CYS A 71 5.57 -2.10 -1.88
CA CYS A 71 4.14 -1.96 -1.66
C CYS A 71 3.85 -0.87 -0.62
N GLU A 72 2.75 -0.17 -0.81
CA GLU A 72 2.08 0.63 0.21
C GLU A 72 0.66 0.08 0.36
N VAL A 73 0.33 -0.45 1.53
CA VAL A 73 -0.97 -1.04 1.84
C VAL A 73 -1.66 -0.17 2.88
N THR A 74 -2.81 0.41 2.52
CA THR A 74 -3.66 1.13 3.47
C THR A 74 -4.52 0.11 4.21
N VAL A 75 -4.46 0.15 5.54
CA VAL A 75 -5.17 -0.78 6.41
C VAL A 75 -5.97 -0.01 7.47
N THR A 76 -6.93 -0.68 8.11
CA THR A 76 -7.53 -0.18 9.35
C THR A 76 -6.50 -0.07 10.46
N LYS A 77 -6.74 0.80 11.44
CA LYS A 77 -5.79 1.01 12.55
C LYS A 77 -5.53 -0.22 13.41
N ASP A 78 -6.50 -1.12 13.51
CA ASP A 78 -6.38 -2.45 14.13
C ASP A 78 -5.70 -3.49 13.22
N ARG A 79 -5.33 -3.07 11.99
CA ARG A 79 -4.65 -3.84 10.95
C ARG A 79 -5.38 -5.12 10.51
N MET A 80 -6.67 -5.21 10.80
CA MET A 80 -7.47 -6.39 10.46
C MET A 80 -7.92 -6.38 8.99
N TRP A 81 -8.08 -5.21 8.39
CA TRP A 81 -8.57 -5.08 7.02
C TRP A 81 -7.66 -4.21 6.16
N ALA A 82 -7.26 -4.76 5.01
CA ALA A 82 -6.61 -4.01 3.97
C ALA A 82 -7.67 -3.39 3.04
N ILE A 83 -7.50 -2.11 2.75
CA ILE A 83 -8.47 -1.27 2.07
C ILE A 83 -7.96 -0.96 0.66
N ASP A 84 -6.72 -0.49 0.59
CA ASP A 84 -6.08 -0.05 -0.65
C ASP A 84 -4.68 -0.61 -0.75
N TYR A 85 -4.16 -0.67 -1.97
CA TYR A 85 -2.74 -0.90 -2.20
C TYR A 85 -2.20 -0.04 -3.34
N LYS A 86 -0.89 0.21 -3.29
CA LYS A 86 -0.10 0.72 -4.39
C LYS A 86 1.16 -0.11 -4.53
N ILE A 87 1.54 -0.41 -5.76
CA ILE A 87 2.70 -1.23 -6.10
C ILE A 87 3.64 -0.42 -6.98
N TYR A 88 4.92 -0.51 -6.65
CA TYR A 88 5.99 0.15 -7.38
C TYR A 88 7.11 -0.85 -7.67
N ASP A 89 7.79 -0.64 -8.78
CA ASP A 89 9.00 -1.39 -9.09
C ASP A 89 10.06 -1.10 -8.03
N LEU A 90 10.65 -2.16 -7.46
CA LEU A 90 11.54 -2.03 -6.32
C LEU A 90 12.84 -1.25 -6.64
N LYS A 91 13.33 -1.32 -7.88
CA LYS A 91 14.62 -0.74 -8.27
C LYS A 91 14.48 0.71 -8.73
N THR A 92 13.45 0.98 -9.51
CA THR A 92 13.22 2.26 -10.19
C THR A 92 12.23 3.14 -9.44
N GLY A 93 11.43 2.58 -8.53
CA GLY A 93 10.32 3.28 -7.87
C GLY A 93 9.18 3.65 -8.82
N LYS A 94 9.18 3.10 -10.04
CA LYS A 94 8.12 3.37 -11.02
C LYS A 94 6.81 2.77 -10.53
N PHE A 95 5.75 3.56 -10.54
CA PHE A 95 4.39 3.10 -10.28
C PHE A 95 4.02 1.97 -11.26
N MET A 96 3.47 0.89 -10.73
CA MET A 96 3.06 -0.29 -11.50
C MET A 96 1.54 -0.43 -11.50
N ASP A 97 0.94 -0.50 -10.32
CA ASP A 97 -0.50 -0.71 -10.18
C ASP A 97 -1.03 -0.26 -8.82
N SER A 98 -2.35 -0.08 -8.70
CA SER A 98 -3.02 0.24 -7.44
C SER A 98 -4.49 -0.13 -7.44
N HIS A 99 -4.98 -0.58 -6.30
CA HIS A 99 -6.40 -0.62 -5.99
C HIS A 99 -6.78 0.48 -5.02
N THR A 100 -7.94 1.09 -5.27
CA THR A 100 -8.61 1.93 -4.28
C THR A 100 -9.97 1.31 -3.99
N GLY A 101 -10.13 0.76 -2.79
CA GLY A 101 -11.40 0.28 -2.27
C GLY A 101 -12.43 1.41 -2.29
N LYS A 102 -13.60 1.14 -2.87
CA LYS A 102 -14.74 2.07 -2.85
C LYS A 102 -15.54 1.94 -1.56
#